data_AF-A0A9W6FN06-F1
#
_entry.id   AF-A0A9W6FN06-F1
#
_cell.length_a   1.000
_cell.length_b   1.000
_cell.length_c   1.000
_cell.angle_alpha   90.00
_cell.angle_beta   90.00
_cell.angle_gamma   90.00
#
_symmetry.space_group_name_H-M   'P 1'
#
loop_
_entity.id
_entity.type
_entity.pdbx_description
1 polymer ?
#
loop_
_entity_poly.entity_id
_entity_poly.type
_entity_poly.pdbx_seq_one_letter_code
_entity_poly.pdbx_strand_id
1 'polypeptide(L)'
;MTAAWPSGLPAPMRNGWGEQSQPNTVPFTPEVGPPIRRRRSTVRTRISTMTFRMSGAQLQTFTSFFENDLKDGALRFTMAHPVTGASETWTIEDGTWAYDTVDVDLYDVSLKLRMLP
;
A
#
# COMPACT_ATOMS: atom_id res chain seq x y z
N MET A 1 12.41 2.49 14.81
CA MET A 1 11.89 3.69 14.13
C MET A 1 11.21 3.24 12.86
N THR A 2 10.05 3.79 12.53
CA THR A 2 9.38 3.57 11.23
C THR A 2 9.89 4.61 10.24
N ALA A 3 10.21 4.20 9.03
CA ALA A 3 10.62 5.13 7.98
C ALA A 3 9.43 6.02 7.60
N ALA A 4 9.66 7.31 7.33
CA ALA A 4 8.62 8.20 6.83
C ALA A 4 8.68 8.24 5.31
N TRP A 5 7.52 8.40 4.65
CA TRP A 5 7.48 8.62 3.21
C TRP A 5 8.33 9.87 2.84
N PRO A 6 9.26 9.77 1.88
CA PRO A 6 10.15 10.88 1.52
C PRO A 6 9.38 12.12 1.04
N SER A 7 9.71 13.31 1.57
CA SER A 7 9.04 14.58 1.23
C SER A 7 9.28 15.08 -0.20
N GLY A 8 10.25 14.50 -0.91
CA GLY A 8 10.53 14.80 -2.32
C GLY A 8 9.71 13.97 -3.31
N LEU A 9 8.97 12.96 -2.82
CA LEU A 9 8.12 12.13 -3.66
C LEU A 9 6.73 12.75 -3.81
N PRO A 10 6.13 12.65 -5.00
CA PRO A 10 4.82 13.21 -5.28
C PRO A 10 3.73 12.51 -4.45
N ALA A 11 2.62 13.21 -4.27
CA ALA A 11 1.41 12.61 -3.71
C ALA A 11 0.84 11.56 -4.71
N PRO A 12 0.17 10.53 -4.20
CA PRO A 12 -0.48 9.51 -5.04
C PRO A 12 -1.53 10.15 -5.96
N MET A 13 -1.62 9.67 -7.20
CA MET A 13 -2.61 10.11 -8.16
C MET A 13 -4.01 9.73 -7.70
N ARG A 14 -4.91 10.71 -7.68
CA ARG A 14 -6.32 10.50 -7.31
C ARG A 14 -7.03 9.46 -8.20
N ASN A 15 -6.63 9.34 -9.47
CA ASN A 15 -7.22 8.39 -10.43
C ASN A 15 -6.61 6.97 -10.37
N GLY A 16 -5.46 6.80 -9.71
CA GLY A 16 -4.78 5.52 -9.51
C GLY A 16 -4.90 4.98 -8.08
N TRP A 17 -5.84 5.52 -7.31
CA TRP A 17 -6.12 5.09 -5.95
C TRP A 17 -7.30 4.11 -5.95
N GLY A 18 -7.09 2.94 -5.34
CA GLY A 18 -8.15 1.98 -5.10
C GLY A 18 -7.95 1.30 -3.75
N GLU A 19 -8.91 1.43 -2.85
CA GLU A 19 -8.88 0.77 -1.55
C GLU A 19 -9.84 -0.42 -1.55
N GLN A 20 -9.28 -1.62 -1.42
CA GLN A 20 -10.03 -2.84 -1.26
C GLN A 20 -9.89 -3.35 0.17
N SER A 21 -11.00 -3.37 0.88
CA SER A 21 -11.00 -3.85 2.24
C SER A 21 -11.09 -5.39 2.27
N GLN A 22 -10.15 -6.06 2.95
CA GLN A 22 -10.16 -7.53 3.00
C GLN A 22 -11.32 -8.08 3.85
N PRO A 23 -11.88 -9.25 3.51
CA PRO A 23 -12.87 -9.92 4.36
C PRO A 23 -12.22 -10.36 5.67
N ASN A 24 -12.66 -9.78 6.77
CA ASN A 24 -12.22 -10.12 8.13
C ASN A 24 -13.14 -11.16 8.79
N THR A 25 -13.81 -11.97 7.98
CA THR A 25 -14.81 -12.94 8.43
C THR A 25 -14.43 -14.30 7.90
N VAL A 26 -14.31 -15.28 8.79
CA VAL A 26 -14.11 -16.68 8.40
C VAL A 26 -15.47 -17.38 8.46
N PRO A 27 -15.97 -17.91 7.34
CA PRO A 27 -17.14 -18.78 7.36
C PRO A 27 -16.73 -20.17 7.86
N PHE A 28 -17.54 -20.72 8.76
CA PHE A 28 -17.50 -22.13 9.15
C PHE A 28 -18.77 -22.78 8.62
N THR A 29 -18.61 -23.77 7.74
CA THR A 29 -19.73 -24.54 7.18
C THR A 29 -19.82 -25.87 7.90
N PRO A 30 -20.80 -26.05 8.81
CA PRO A 30 -21.06 -27.36 9.42
C PRO A 30 -21.65 -28.34 8.40
N GLU A 31 -21.50 -29.64 8.65
CA GLU A 31 -21.98 -30.73 7.78
C GLU A 31 -23.51 -30.74 7.64
N VAL A 32 -24.22 -30.26 8.67
CA VAL A 32 -25.66 -30.04 8.67
C VAL A 32 -25.96 -28.68 9.28
N GLY A 33 -26.74 -27.86 8.58
CA GLY A 33 -27.27 -26.59 9.06
C GLY A 33 -26.66 -25.32 8.43
N PRO A 34 -27.11 -24.13 8.86
CA PRO A 34 -26.69 -22.87 8.27
C PRO A 34 -25.22 -22.52 8.58
N PRO A 35 -24.49 -21.88 7.64
CA PRO A 35 -23.10 -21.48 7.85
C PRO A 35 -22.96 -20.39 8.92
N ILE A 36 -21.97 -20.57 9.81
CA ILE A 36 -21.66 -19.65 10.90
C ILE A 36 -20.55 -18.69 10.43
N ARG A 37 -20.70 -17.40 10.69
CA ARG A 37 -19.70 -16.37 10.36
C ARG A 37 -19.18 -15.71 11.62
N ARG A 38 -17.86 -15.74 11.83
CA ARG A 38 -17.19 -15.01 12.93
C ARG A 38 -16.16 -14.02 12.42
N ARG A 39 -16.01 -12.89 13.11
CA ARG A 39 -14.92 -11.94 12.87
C ARG A 39 -13.59 -12.54 13.30
N ARG A 40 -12.55 -12.43 12.48
CA ARG A 40 -11.22 -13.02 12.74
C ARG A 40 -10.34 -12.11 13.60
N SER A 41 -10.48 -10.80 13.44
CA SER A 41 -9.73 -9.76 14.16
C SER A 41 -10.66 -8.60 14.53
N THR A 42 -10.34 -7.85 15.57
CA THR A 42 -11.02 -6.57 15.88
C THR A 42 -10.72 -5.52 14.81
N VAL A 43 -9.54 -5.60 14.18
CA VAL A 43 -9.13 -4.63 13.16
C VAL A 43 -9.03 -5.26 11.78
N ARG A 44 -9.59 -4.55 10.79
CA ARG A 44 -9.67 -4.98 9.40
C ARG A 44 -8.41 -4.53 8.66
N THR A 45 -7.69 -5.48 8.09
CA THR A 45 -6.62 -5.20 7.12
C THR A 45 -7.23 -4.61 5.85
N ARG A 46 -6.64 -3.53 5.34
CA ARG A 46 -7.03 -2.90 4.09
C ARG A 46 -5.87 -2.96 3.11
N ILE A 47 -6.15 -3.36 1.87
CA ILE A 47 -5.18 -3.30 0.78
C ILE A 47 -5.55 -2.11 -0.08
N SER A 48 -4.59 -1.22 -0.30
CA SER A 48 -4.73 -0.04 -1.13
C SER A 48 -3.74 -0.12 -2.28
N THR A 49 -4.23 -0.04 -3.51
CA THR A 49 -3.38 0.19 -4.69
C THR A 49 -3.23 1.68 -4.87
N MET A 50 -1.98 2.14 -4.99
CA MET A 50 -1.64 3.56 -5.14
C MET A 50 -0.68 3.72 -6.31
N THR A 51 -1.05 4.56 -7.28
CA THR A 51 -0.17 4.94 -8.38
C THR A 51 0.40 6.34 -8.16
N PHE A 52 1.68 6.52 -8.41
CA PHE A 52 2.42 7.76 -8.24
C PHE A 52 3.08 8.14 -9.57
N ARG A 53 2.94 9.39 -9.97
CA ARG A 53 3.60 9.91 -11.17
C ARG A 53 4.90 10.59 -10.81
N MET A 54 6.03 9.94 -11.08
CA MET A 54 7.37 10.35 -10.67
C MET A 54 8.23 10.69 -11.89
N SER A 55 9.14 11.66 -11.76
CA SER A 55 10.24 11.83 -12.71
C SER A 55 11.35 10.78 -12.51
N GLY A 56 12.32 10.66 -13.43
CA GLY A 56 13.43 9.72 -13.29
C GLY A 56 14.24 9.93 -12.01
N ALA A 57 14.49 11.19 -11.62
CA ALA A 57 15.18 11.51 -10.36
C ALA A 57 14.37 11.09 -9.12
N GLN A 58 13.04 11.24 -9.17
CA GLN A 58 12.15 10.81 -8.10
C GLN A 58 12.06 9.29 -8.04
N LEU A 59 12.03 8.61 -9.18
CA LEU A 59 12.06 7.15 -9.26
C LEU A 59 13.32 6.59 -8.59
N GLN A 60 14.50 7.16 -8.88
CA GLN A 60 15.74 6.76 -8.24
C GLN A 60 15.71 6.97 -6.71
N THR A 61 15.10 8.07 -6.26
CA THR A 61 14.90 8.35 -4.84
C THR A 61 13.98 7.30 -4.20
N PHE A 62 12.90 6.93 -4.88
CA PHE A 62 11.98 5.89 -4.43
C PHE A 62 12.65 4.51 -4.38
N THR A 63 13.41 4.11 -5.40
CA THR A 63 14.14 2.84 -5.41
C THR A 63 15.14 2.77 -4.26
N SER A 64 15.88 3.86 -4.02
CA SER A 64 16.83 3.94 -2.90
C SER A 64 16.13 3.79 -1.55
N PHE A 65 14.96 4.41 -1.38
CA PHE A 65 14.14 4.27 -0.19
C PHE A 65 13.61 2.84 -0.02
N PHE A 66 13.14 2.22 -1.10
CA PHE A 66 12.62 0.85 -1.08
C PHE A 66 13.70 -0.17 -0.67
N GLU A 67 14.89 -0.08 -1.25
CA GLU A 67 15.99 -1.01 -0.97
C GLU A 67 16.63 -0.74 0.41
N ASN A 68 16.95 0.53 0.71
CA ASN A 68 17.73 0.84 1.91
C ASN A 68 16.89 0.97 3.17
N ASP A 69 15.80 1.76 3.10
CA ASP A 69 14.96 2.08 4.24
C ASP A 69 13.87 1.03 4.47
N LEU A 70 13.27 0.49 3.40
CA LEU A 70 12.23 -0.52 3.51
C LEU A 70 12.75 -1.96 3.51
N LYS A 71 14.04 -2.19 3.25
CA LYS A 71 14.63 -3.54 3.12
C LYS A 71 13.81 -4.40 2.17
N ASP A 72 13.69 -3.94 0.93
CA ASP A 72 12.93 -4.60 -0.13
C ASP A 72 11.44 -4.74 0.18
N GLY A 73 10.88 -3.75 0.88
CA GLY A 73 9.46 -3.71 1.26
C GLY A 73 9.10 -4.53 2.50
N ALA A 74 10.08 -5.12 3.20
CA ALA A 74 9.85 -5.87 4.44
C ALA A 74 9.50 -4.98 5.64
N LEU A 75 9.96 -3.73 5.66
CA LEU A 75 9.72 -2.81 6.75
C LEU A 75 8.49 -1.93 6.52
N ARG A 76 7.91 -1.50 7.64
CA ARG A 76 6.75 -0.61 7.67
C ARG A 76 7.19 0.86 7.60
N PHE A 77 6.36 1.68 6.96
CA PHE A 77 6.57 3.12 6.86
C PHE A 77 5.31 3.90 7.13
N THR A 78 5.45 5.17 7.49
CA THR A 78 4.33 6.08 7.74
C THR A 78 4.12 7.01 6.55
N MET A 79 2.88 7.11 6.10
CA MET A 79 2.48 7.97 4.99
C MET A 79 1.09 8.53 5.23
N ALA A 80 0.87 9.77 4.80
CA ALA A 80 -0.44 10.40 4.85
C ALA A 80 -1.42 9.66 3.91
N HIS A 81 -2.58 9.29 4.43
CA HIS A 81 -3.63 8.67 3.66
C HIS A 81 -4.16 9.67 2.61
N PRO A 82 -4.29 9.29 1.33
CA PRO A 82 -4.61 10.23 0.24
C PRO A 82 -5.99 10.87 0.33
N VAL A 83 -6.95 10.19 0.96
CA VAL A 83 -8.32 10.70 1.15
C VAL A 83 -8.48 11.47 2.47
N THR A 84 -8.07 10.90 3.61
CA THR A 84 -8.29 11.48 4.94
C THR A 84 -7.19 12.44 5.39
N GLY A 85 -6.00 12.37 4.78
CA GLY A 85 -4.82 13.13 5.18
C GLY A 85 -4.18 12.66 6.49
N ALA A 86 -4.72 11.63 7.13
CA ALA A 86 -4.22 11.10 8.39
C ALA A 86 -2.90 10.35 8.17
N SER A 87 -1.93 10.51 9.08
CA SER A 87 -0.69 9.74 9.04
C SER A 87 -0.96 8.30 9.48
N GLU A 88 -0.84 7.36 8.55
CA GLU A 88 -1.11 5.94 8.79
C GLU A 88 0.14 5.11 8.50
N THR A 89 0.17 3.89 9.03
CA THR A 89 1.29 2.96 8.83
C THR A 89 0.96 1.99 7.70
N TRP A 90 1.89 1.86 6.76
CA TRP A 90 1.77 1.05 5.56
C TRP A 90 2.92 0.06 5.47
N THR A 91 2.67 -1.07 4.81
CA THR A 91 3.67 -2.04 4.36
C THR A 91 3.40 -2.39 2.91
N ILE A 92 4.43 -2.72 2.14
CA ILE A 92 4.27 -3.13 0.75
C ILE A 92 3.79 -4.58 0.71
N GLU A 93 2.70 -4.83 0.01
CA GLU A 93 2.15 -6.17 -0.18
C GLU A 93 3.08 -6.95 -1.13
N ASP A 94 3.48 -8.17 -0.72
CA ASP A 94 4.34 -9.07 -1.49
C ASP A 94 5.71 -8.48 -1.93
N GLY A 95 6.13 -7.36 -1.33
CA GLY A 95 7.41 -6.69 -1.64
C GLY A 95 7.54 -6.28 -3.11
N THR A 96 6.43 -6.17 -3.85
CA THR A 96 6.48 -5.94 -5.29
C THR A 96 5.93 -4.56 -5.63
N TRP A 97 6.62 -3.87 -6.54
CA TRP A 97 6.18 -2.63 -7.14
C TRP A 97 6.35 -2.70 -8.67
N ALA A 98 5.54 -1.96 -9.40
CA ALA A 98 5.62 -1.88 -10.85
C ALA A 98 5.70 -0.42 -11.28
N TYR A 99 6.29 -0.15 -12.45
CA TYR A 99 6.26 1.17 -13.06
C TYR A 99 5.99 1.05 -14.56
N ASP A 100 5.24 2.01 -15.07
CA ASP A 100 4.98 2.18 -16.50
C ASP A 100 5.61 3.49 -16.99
N THR A 101 6.21 3.48 -18.18
CA THR A 101 6.77 4.70 -18.79
C THR A 101 5.66 5.48 -19.48
N VAL A 102 5.37 6.69 -19.00
CA VAL A 102 4.36 7.57 -19.58
C VAL A 102 4.98 8.50 -20.62
N ASP A 103 6.18 9.01 -20.32
CA ASP A 103 6.96 9.92 -21.16
C ASP A 103 8.47 9.71 -20.89
N VAL A 104 9.34 10.42 -21.60
CA VAL A 104 10.80 10.23 -21.57
C VAL A 104 11.42 10.38 -20.16
N ASP A 105 10.82 11.20 -19.30
CA ASP A 105 11.23 11.42 -17.90
C ASP A 105 10.03 11.36 -16.95
N LEU A 106 9.04 10.53 -17.27
CA LEU A 106 7.81 10.42 -16.47
C LEU A 106 7.35 8.97 -16.36
N TYR A 107 7.20 8.52 -15.12
CA TYR A 107 6.90 7.14 -14.79
C TYR A 107 5.67 7.08 -13.87
N ASP A 108 4.73 6.20 -14.18
CA ASP A 108 3.61 5.88 -13.29
C ASP A 108 3.98 4.64 -12.47
N VAL A 109 4.35 4.85 -11.21
CA VAL A 109 4.76 3.82 -10.24
C VAL A 109 3.54 3.33 -9.48
N SER A 110 3.17 2.06 -9.67
CA SER A 110 2.04 1.42 -9.01
C SER A 110 2.50 0.50 -7.88
N LEU A 111 1.93 0.72 -6.69
CA LEU A 111 2.24 0.00 -5.46
C LEU A 111 0.98 -0.61 -4.88
N LYS A 112 1.08 -1.86 -4.41
CA LYS A 112 0.06 -2.47 -3.56
C LYS A 112 0.53 -2.34 -2.12
N LEU A 113 -0.21 -1.58 -1.32
CA LEU A 113 0.10 -1.31 0.07
C LEU A 113 -0.94 -1.98 0.97
N ARG A 114 -0.47 -2.51 2.09
CA ARG A 114 -1.30 -2.96 3.19
C ARG A 114 -1.28 -1.92 4.28
N MET A 115 -2.45 -1.40 4.62
CA MET A 115 -2.64 -0.52 5.77
C MET A 115 -2.60 -1.37 7.05
N LEU A 116 -1.73 -0.98 7.98
CA LEU A 116 -1.66 -1.53 9.32
C LEU A 116 -2.45 -0.64 10.29
N PRO A 117 -3.22 -1.23 11.21
CA PRO A 117 -3.94 -0.50 12.23
C PRO A 117 -3.10 -0.03 13.41
#